data_AF-A0A023B3R0-F1
#
_entry.id   AF-A0A023B3R0-F1
#
_cell.length_a   1.000
_cell.length_b   1.000
_cell.length_c   1.000
_cell.angle_alpha   90.00
_cell.angle_beta   90.00
_cell.angle_gamma   90.00
#
_symmetry.space_group_name_H-M   'P 1'
#
loop_
_entity.id
_entity.type
_entity.pdbx_description
1 polymer ?
#
loop_
_entity_poly.entity_id
_entity_poly.type
_entity_poly.pdbx_seq_one_letter_code
_entity_poly.pdbx_strand_id
1 'polypeptide(L)'
;MVAATSRGWESFIWLDLDWGDCAEYGGRIVCTRDQNTGDDYLGCHYFGTPWQYDLPTVWEGIVRHVKPNRCSYRCNDQDEHDKLLTVRRALEIAGSIPGVDLDGVSEQDLYTIGREVKLSLDFWKHHDGSPFEEVNPPRLGDWFDRCNGSAETLYESLVRTPSEDVEHMRFGGVTGFWTDKYLPPYYSAAVRTEGYDVKHHSIYCYFLSESSKQKILNAWNKIAPAYRRPAS
;
A
#
# COMPACT_ATOMS: atom_id res chain seq x y z
N MET A 1 -6.70 20.06 10.41
CA MET A 1 -7.91 19.22 10.63
C MET A 1 -8.95 19.65 9.62
N VAL A 2 -9.48 18.73 8.83
CA VAL A 2 -10.42 19.04 7.75
C VAL A 2 -11.76 18.37 8.02
N ALA A 3 -12.84 19.07 7.73
CA ALA A 3 -14.20 18.56 7.92
C ALA A 3 -14.52 17.51 6.85
N ALA A 4 -14.83 16.29 7.28
CA ALA A 4 -15.16 15.18 6.39
C ALA A 4 -16.68 15.16 6.12
N THR A 5 -17.19 16.13 5.35
CA THR A 5 -18.62 16.22 5.02
C THR A 5 -18.92 15.70 3.63
N SER A 6 -20.16 15.26 3.37
CA SER A 6 -20.62 14.83 2.04
C SER A 6 -20.54 15.93 0.97
N ARG A 7 -20.59 17.22 1.36
CA ARG A 7 -20.37 18.35 0.44
C ARG A 7 -18.88 18.56 0.11
N GLY A 8 -17.98 18.04 0.94
CA GLY A 8 -16.54 18.01 0.65
C GLY A 8 -16.15 17.07 -0.48
N TRP A 9 -17.03 16.13 -0.82
CA TRP A 9 -16.89 15.25 -1.96
C TRP A 9 -17.15 15.97 -3.30
N GLU A 10 -18.11 16.88 -3.32
CA GLU A 10 -18.41 17.71 -4.51
C GLU A 10 -17.31 18.73 -4.83
N SER A 11 -16.33 18.89 -3.93
CA SER A 11 -15.29 19.94 -4.01
C SER A 11 -13.85 19.42 -3.98
N PHE A 12 -13.59 18.12 -4.21
CA PHE A 12 -12.22 17.57 -4.25
C PHE A 12 -11.34 17.98 -3.04
N ILE A 13 -11.88 18.01 -1.83
CA ILE A 13 -11.14 18.55 -0.65
C ILE A 13 -9.78 17.86 -0.39
N TRP A 14 -9.54 16.64 -0.89
CA TRP A 14 -8.22 16.01 -0.83
C TRP A 14 -7.19 16.61 -1.80
N LEU A 15 -7.61 17.28 -2.87
CA LEU A 15 -6.72 18.09 -3.72
C LEU A 15 -6.21 19.33 -2.97
N ASP A 16 -6.99 19.85 -2.01
CA ASP A 16 -6.55 20.93 -1.12
C ASP A 16 -5.64 20.44 0.02
N LEU A 17 -5.54 19.12 0.22
CA LEU A 17 -4.59 18.54 1.16
C LEU A 17 -3.23 18.49 0.46
N ASP A 18 -2.22 19.13 1.04
CA ASP A 18 -0.83 19.00 0.58
C ASP A 18 -0.24 17.67 1.06
N TRP A 19 -0.70 16.56 0.48
CA TRP A 19 -0.25 15.21 0.82
C TRP A 19 0.86 14.70 -0.08
N GLY A 20 1.42 15.55 -0.93
CA GLY A 20 2.57 15.22 -1.79
C GLY A 20 3.76 14.70 -0.99
N ASP A 21 3.96 15.22 0.22
CA ASP A 21 4.98 14.74 1.16
C ASP A 21 4.78 13.26 1.58
N CYS A 22 3.56 12.75 1.52
CA CYS A 22 3.27 11.36 1.85
C CYS A 22 3.49 10.42 0.65
N ALA A 23 3.83 10.94 -0.53
CA ALA A 23 3.88 10.12 -1.74
C ALA A 23 4.92 8.99 -1.65
N GLU A 24 6.06 9.22 -1.00
CA GLU A 24 7.11 8.21 -0.95
C GLU A 24 6.83 7.10 0.08
N TYR A 25 6.30 7.46 1.25
CA TYR A 25 6.25 6.59 2.42
C TYR A 25 4.84 6.25 2.89
N GLY A 26 3.82 6.74 2.18
CA GLY A 26 2.43 6.61 2.58
C GLY A 26 2.15 7.32 3.91
N GLY A 27 1.12 6.87 4.60
CA GLY A 27 0.75 7.46 5.88
C GLY A 27 -0.50 6.85 6.47
N ARG A 28 -1.08 7.58 7.42
CA ARG A 28 -2.37 7.23 8.02
C ARG A 28 -3.28 8.41 8.15
N ILE A 29 -4.56 8.16 7.93
CA ILE A 29 -5.67 9.05 8.25
C ILE A 29 -6.17 8.66 9.63
N VAL A 30 -6.31 9.66 10.50
CA VAL A 30 -6.85 9.53 11.85
C VAL A 30 -8.15 10.31 11.89
N CYS A 31 -9.25 9.62 12.22
CA CYS A 31 -10.60 10.18 12.22
C CYS A 31 -11.31 9.98 13.55
N THR A 32 -12.12 10.96 13.96
CA THR A 32 -13.02 10.84 15.12
C THR A 32 -14.38 10.31 14.67
N ARG A 33 -14.85 9.21 15.27
CA ARG A 33 -16.12 8.58 14.91
C ARG A 33 -17.37 9.31 15.46
N ASP A 34 -17.22 10.08 16.55
CA ASP A 34 -18.29 10.85 17.21
C ASP A 34 -17.83 12.29 17.58
N GLN A 35 -18.71 13.08 18.24
CA GLN A 35 -18.33 14.40 18.80
C GLN A 35 -17.35 14.29 19.98
N ASN A 36 -17.15 13.08 20.50
CA ASN A 36 -16.21 12.81 21.58
C ASN A 36 -14.79 12.68 21.03
N THR A 37 -13.88 13.46 21.61
CA THR A 37 -12.47 13.57 21.21
C THR A 37 -11.53 12.67 22.02
N GLY A 38 -12.06 11.63 22.68
CA GLY A 38 -11.24 10.67 23.42
C GLY A 38 -10.50 9.72 22.46
N ASP A 39 -9.27 9.35 22.79
CA ASP A 39 -8.39 8.53 21.93
C ASP A 39 -8.99 7.15 21.59
N ASP A 40 -9.84 6.60 22.46
CA ASP A 40 -10.54 5.32 22.26
C ASP A 40 -11.55 5.33 21.09
N TYR A 41 -11.86 6.51 20.53
CA TYR A 41 -12.79 6.69 19.41
C TYR A 41 -12.09 7.07 18.10
N LEU A 42 -10.76 6.99 18.06
CA LEU A 42 -9.96 7.29 16.87
C LEU A 42 -9.87 6.06 15.95
N GLY A 43 -10.37 6.22 14.73
CA GLY A 43 -10.13 5.27 13.64
C GLY A 43 -8.85 5.64 12.90
N CYS A 44 -7.88 4.71 12.84
CA CYS A 44 -6.66 4.84 12.04
C CYS A 44 -6.78 4.03 10.76
N HIS A 45 -6.58 4.69 9.63
CA HIS A 45 -6.70 4.10 8.30
C HIS A 45 -5.45 4.41 7.50
N TYR A 46 -4.68 3.37 7.20
CA TYR A 46 -3.42 3.53 6.48
C TYR A 46 -3.62 3.60 4.97
N PHE A 47 -2.72 4.31 4.29
CA PHE A 47 -2.74 4.51 2.84
C PHE A 47 -1.31 4.58 2.29
N GLY A 48 -1.17 4.41 0.97
CA GLY A 48 0.13 4.34 0.30
C GLY A 48 0.93 3.12 0.75
N THR A 49 2.19 3.02 0.38
CA THR A 49 3.03 1.86 0.67
C THR A 49 3.29 1.71 2.18
N PRO A 50 3.19 0.50 2.78
CA PRO A 50 3.02 -0.83 2.15
C PRO A 50 1.58 -1.30 1.93
N TRP A 51 0.60 -0.41 1.88
CA TRP A 51 -0.82 -0.73 1.68
C TRP A 51 -1.24 -0.64 0.22
N GLN A 52 -2.37 -1.28 -0.07
CA GLN A 52 -2.93 -1.39 -1.41
C GLN A 52 -3.45 -0.05 -1.94
N TYR A 53 -4.05 0.79 -1.11
CA TYR A 53 -4.81 1.95 -1.58
C TYR A 53 -4.11 3.28 -1.26
N ASP A 54 -4.16 4.22 -2.19
CA ASP A 54 -3.63 5.58 -2.01
C ASP A 54 -4.53 6.45 -1.12
N LEU A 55 -4.04 7.63 -0.72
CA LEU A 55 -4.77 8.53 0.17
C LEU A 55 -6.17 8.86 -0.36
N PRO A 56 -6.34 9.30 -1.64
CA PRO A 56 -7.67 9.62 -2.13
C PRO A 56 -8.65 8.44 -2.05
N THR A 57 -8.19 7.23 -2.38
CA THR A 57 -9.01 6.01 -2.29
C THR A 57 -9.43 5.70 -0.86
N VAL A 58 -8.48 5.73 0.09
CA VAL A 58 -8.79 5.43 1.51
C VAL A 58 -9.70 6.52 2.09
N TRP A 59 -9.44 7.78 1.76
CA TRP A 59 -10.27 8.90 2.19
C TRP A 59 -11.72 8.79 1.68
N GLU A 60 -11.91 8.43 0.41
CA GLU A 60 -13.23 8.14 -0.17
C GLU A 60 -13.96 7.05 0.62
N GLY A 61 -13.28 5.94 0.91
CA GLY A 61 -13.85 4.83 1.68
C GLY A 61 -14.29 5.26 3.09
N ILE A 62 -13.46 6.04 3.78
CA ILE A 62 -13.78 6.59 5.11
C ILE A 62 -15.03 7.47 5.04
N VAL A 63 -15.07 8.45 4.14
CA VAL A 63 -16.19 9.39 4.05
C VAL A 63 -17.49 8.66 3.75
N ARG A 64 -17.48 7.69 2.84
CA ARG A 64 -18.69 6.96 2.42
C ARG A 64 -19.22 6.03 3.50
N HIS A 65 -18.32 5.29 4.16
CA HIS A 65 -18.71 4.18 5.02
C HIS A 65 -18.58 4.48 6.51
N VAL A 66 -17.56 5.24 6.92
CA VAL A 66 -17.34 5.61 8.32
C VAL A 66 -18.08 6.90 8.68
N LYS A 67 -18.22 7.84 7.73
CA LYS A 67 -18.87 9.16 7.91
C LYS A 67 -18.36 9.91 9.14
N PRO A 68 -17.04 10.13 9.27
CA PRO A 68 -16.47 10.76 10.45
C PRO A 68 -16.78 12.26 10.51
N ASN A 69 -16.74 12.85 11.71
CA ASN A 69 -16.92 14.30 11.87
C ASN A 69 -15.67 15.09 11.46
N ARG A 70 -14.49 14.58 11.79
CA ARG A 70 -13.20 15.21 11.56
C ARG A 70 -12.14 14.16 11.26
N CYS A 71 -11.24 14.50 10.34
CA CYS A 71 -10.05 13.71 10.06
C CYS A 71 -8.81 14.61 9.93
N SER A 72 -7.66 13.98 10.13
CA SER A 72 -6.34 14.49 9.77
C SER A 72 -5.52 13.35 9.18
N TYR A 73 -4.51 13.68 8.37
CA TYR A 73 -3.53 12.70 7.92
C TYR A 73 -2.17 12.96 8.55
N ARG A 74 -1.34 11.94 8.56
CA ARG A 74 0.08 12.02 8.92
C ARG A 74 0.86 11.13 7.96
N CYS A 75 1.87 11.70 7.30
CA CYS A 75 2.80 10.93 6.50
C CYS A 75 3.72 10.10 7.41
N ASN A 76 4.13 8.93 6.93
CA ASN A 76 5.20 8.18 7.58
C ASN A 76 6.55 8.82 7.24
N ASP A 77 7.51 8.70 8.16
CA ASP A 77 8.92 8.89 7.82
C ASP A 77 9.48 7.58 7.23
N GLN A 78 10.73 7.65 6.77
CA GLN A 78 11.40 6.51 6.13
C GLN A 78 11.53 5.32 7.08
N ASP A 79 11.87 5.55 8.35
CA ASP A 79 12.09 4.47 9.34
C ASP A 79 10.79 3.73 9.66
N GLU A 80 9.70 4.48 9.89
CA GLU A 80 8.37 3.92 10.11
C GLU A 80 7.90 3.15 8.88
N HIS A 81 8.09 3.71 7.68
CA HIS A 81 7.77 3.04 6.42
C HIS A 81 8.54 1.72 6.26
N ASP A 82 9.87 1.73 6.43
CA ASP A 82 10.70 0.54 6.33
C ASP A 82 10.27 -0.53 7.35
N LYS A 83 9.93 -0.11 8.57
CA LYS A 83 9.42 -1.00 9.61
C LYS A 83 8.10 -1.65 9.20
N LEU A 84 7.13 -0.86 8.79
CA LEU A 84 5.81 -1.33 8.37
C LEU A 84 5.90 -2.27 7.18
N LEU A 85 6.65 -1.90 6.13
CA LEU A 85 6.84 -2.72 4.95
C LEU A 85 7.53 -4.04 5.29
N THR A 86 8.54 -4.01 6.16
CA THR A 86 9.24 -5.21 6.63
C THR A 86 8.27 -6.16 7.35
N VAL A 87 7.47 -5.66 8.29
CA VAL A 87 6.46 -6.48 8.99
C VAL A 87 5.41 -7.02 8.00
N ARG A 88 4.95 -6.19 7.05
CA ARG A 88 4.00 -6.59 6.00
C ARG A 88 4.55 -7.75 5.17
N ARG A 89 5.81 -7.67 4.74
CA ARG A 89 6.48 -8.76 4.00
C ARG A 89 6.50 -10.06 4.78
N ALA A 90 6.74 -10.03 6.10
CA ALA A 90 6.63 -11.25 6.90
C ALA A 90 5.21 -11.82 6.84
N LEU A 91 4.20 -11.01 7.17
CA LEU A 91 2.81 -11.45 7.24
C LEU A 91 2.31 -11.98 5.89
N GLU A 92 2.50 -11.21 4.82
CA GLU A 92 1.89 -11.48 3.52
C GLU A 92 2.72 -12.50 2.71
N ILE A 93 4.06 -12.40 2.74
CA ILE A 93 4.95 -13.23 1.92
C ILE A 93 5.47 -14.45 2.69
N ALA A 94 6.04 -14.28 3.88
CA ALA A 94 6.50 -15.44 4.64
C ALA A 94 5.32 -16.30 5.10
N GLY A 95 4.22 -15.68 5.53
CA GLY A 95 3.00 -16.36 5.96
C GLY A 95 2.32 -17.20 4.88
N SER A 96 2.63 -17.01 3.59
CA SER A 96 2.12 -17.84 2.50
C SER A 96 2.97 -19.07 2.21
N ILE A 97 4.14 -19.21 2.85
CA ILE A 97 5.04 -20.34 2.67
C ILE A 97 4.56 -21.52 3.53
N PRO A 98 4.30 -22.71 2.94
CA PRO A 98 3.91 -23.88 3.71
C PRO A 98 4.89 -24.21 4.85
N GLY A 99 4.35 -24.35 6.07
CA GLY A 99 5.14 -24.62 7.28
C GLY A 99 5.53 -23.38 8.10
N VAL A 100 5.21 -22.18 7.63
CA VAL A 100 5.31 -20.93 8.41
C VAL A 100 3.96 -20.67 9.08
N ASP A 101 3.97 -20.43 10.40
CA ASP A 101 2.78 -20.07 11.18
C ASP A 101 3.08 -18.80 11.99
N LEU A 102 2.47 -17.69 11.60
CA LEU A 102 2.74 -16.39 12.19
C LEU A 102 1.74 -15.99 13.29
N ASP A 103 0.83 -16.89 13.68
CA ASP A 103 -0.13 -16.60 14.73
C ASP A 103 0.56 -16.34 16.07
N GLY A 104 0.23 -15.22 16.71
CA GLY A 104 0.80 -14.80 17.98
C GLY A 104 2.29 -14.43 17.95
N VAL A 105 2.91 -14.34 16.76
CA VAL A 105 4.32 -13.93 16.63
C VAL A 105 4.47 -12.46 17.02
N SER A 106 5.51 -12.16 17.82
CA SER A 106 5.78 -10.77 18.23
C SER A 106 6.17 -9.89 17.04
N GLU A 107 5.89 -8.58 17.13
CA GLU A 107 6.25 -7.63 16.07
C GLU A 107 7.76 -7.63 15.76
N GLN A 108 8.61 -7.82 16.77
CA GLN A 108 10.05 -7.89 16.61
C GLN A 108 10.50 -9.10 15.79
N ASP A 109 9.84 -10.25 15.99
CA ASP A 109 10.14 -11.46 15.22
C ASP A 109 9.53 -11.40 13.83
N LEU A 110 8.34 -10.79 13.66
CA LEU A 110 7.81 -10.45 12.34
C LEU A 110 8.78 -9.54 11.57
N TYR A 111 9.32 -8.51 12.23
CA TYR A 111 10.34 -7.65 11.62
C TYR A 111 11.58 -8.45 11.21
N THR A 112 12.04 -9.38 12.06
CA THR A 112 13.20 -10.23 11.77
C THR A 112 12.96 -11.13 10.54
N ILE A 113 11.83 -11.83 10.48
CA ILE A 113 11.45 -12.64 9.32
C ILE A 113 11.30 -11.76 8.07
N GLY A 114 10.67 -10.59 8.23
CA GLY A 114 10.43 -9.65 7.14
C GLY A 114 11.72 -9.15 6.49
N ARG A 115 12.79 -9.00 7.27
CA ARG A 115 14.12 -8.68 6.74
C ARG A 115 14.67 -9.81 5.89
N GLU A 116 14.50 -11.06 6.31
CA GLU A 116 14.90 -12.23 5.50
C GLU A 116 14.11 -12.31 4.20
N VAL A 117 12.82 -11.97 4.23
CA VAL A 117 12.01 -11.81 3.00
C VAL A 117 12.62 -10.72 2.12
N LYS A 118 12.85 -9.50 2.63
CA LYS A 118 13.44 -8.37 1.87
C LYS A 118 14.76 -8.76 1.20
N LEU A 119 15.63 -9.50 1.89
CA LEU A 119 16.91 -9.98 1.36
C LEU A 119 16.78 -11.11 0.33
N SER A 120 15.66 -11.83 0.34
CA SER A 120 15.40 -12.99 -0.51
C SER A 120 14.53 -12.68 -1.73
N LEU A 121 13.96 -11.46 -1.80
CA LEU A 121 13.21 -10.97 -2.93
C LEU A 121 14.16 -10.59 -4.06
N ASP A 122 13.95 -11.19 -5.23
CA ASP A 122 14.69 -10.88 -6.44
C ASP A 122 13.99 -9.72 -7.16
N PHE A 123 14.64 -8.55 -7.16
CA PHE A 123 14.18 -7.41 -7.94
C PHE A 123 14.35 -7.71 -9.43
N TRP A 124 13.24 -7.82 -10.15
CA TRP A 124 13.30 -8.22 -11.55
C TRP A 124 13.44 -7.03 -12.50
N LYS A 125 12.53 -6.06 -12.45
CA LYS A 125 12.64 -4.88 -13.33
C LYS A 125 11.76 -3.71 -12.90
N HIS A 126 12.28 -2.52 -13.15
CA HIS A 126 11.59 -1.23 -13.17
C HIS A 126 11.08 -0.98 -14.58
N HIS A 127 9.78 -0.73 -14.71
CA HIS A 127 9.16 -0.38 -15.98
C HIS A 127 8.58 1.03 -15.89
N ASP A 128 9.26 1.99 -16.52
CA ASP A 128 8.67 3.29 -16.81
C ASP A 128 7.79 3.17 -18.06
N GLY A 129 6.56 3.64 -17.93
CA GLY A 129 5.62 3.78 -19.04
C GLY A 129 5.10 5.21 -19.16
N SER A 130 4.83 5.64 -20.39
CA SER A 130 4.04 6.82 -20.70
C SER A 130 3.22 6.58 -21.96
N PRO A 131 1.96 7.03 -22.03
CA PRO A 131 0.88 6.90 -21.06
C PRO A 131 0.22 5.50 -21.15
N PHE A 132 -0.79 5.22 -20.31
CA PHE A 132 -1.74 4.15 -20.64
C PHE A 132 -2.34 4.48 -22.01
N GLU A 133 -2.35 3.52 -22.96
CA GLU A 133 -3.09 3.72 -24.20
C GLU A 133 -4.52 4.14 -23.85
N GLU A 134 -5.07 5.14 -24.55
CA GLU A 134 -6.36 5.81 -24.35
C GLU A 134 -7.57 4.86 -24.50
N VAL A 135 -7.60 3.80 -23.71
CA VAL A 135 -8.71 2.86 -23.60
C VAL A 135 -9.23 3.01 -22.19
N ASN A 136 -10.52 3.26 -22.04
CA ASN A 136 -11.17 3.30 -20.74
C ASN A 136 -11.90 1.96 -20.53
N PRO A 137 -11.52 1.10 -19.57
CA PRO A 137 -10.43 1.25 -18.59
C PRO A 137 -9.04 1.00 -19.21
N PRO A 138 -7.98 1.57 -18.61
CA PRO A 138 -6.62 1.44 -19.12
C PRO A 138 -6.28 -0.04 -19.29
N ARG A 139 -6.11 -0.45 -20.55
CA ARG A 139 -5.66 -1.80 -20.83
C ARG A 139 -4.20 -1.86 -20.45
N LEU A 140 -3.93 -2.50 -19.32
CA LEU A 140 -2.59 -2.87 -18.92
C LEU A 140 -2.09 -3.85 -19.98
N GLY A 141 -1.24 -3.36 -20.87
CA GLY A 141 -0.78 -4.13 -22.02
C GLY A 141 -0.01 -5.39 -21.61
N ASP A 142 0.38 -6.20 -22.61
CA ASP A 142 1.13 -7.46 -22.44
C ASP A 142 2.38 -7.35 -21.55
N TRP A 143 2.89 -6.15 -21.33
CA TRP A 143 4.02 -5.90 -20.45
C TRP A 143 3.71 -6.16 -18.96
N PHE A 144 2.46 -5.97 -18.51
CA PHE A 144 2.07 -6.27 -17.12
C PHE A 144 2.06 -7.77 -16.84
N ASP A 145 1.93 -8.62 -17.87
CA ASP A 145 1.98 -10.07 -17.73
C ASP A 145 3.29 -10.55 -17.10
N ARG A 146 4.36 -9.75 -17.22
CA ARG A 146 5.67 -10.09 -16.68
C ARG A 146 5.75 -9.96 -15.17
N CYS A 147 4.81 -9.27 -14.52
CA CYS A 147 4.68 -9.19 -13.07
C CYS A 147 3.79 -10.30 -12.49
N ASN A 148 3.27 -11.19 -13.34
CA ASN A 148 2.45 -12.30 -12.91
C ASN A 148 3.24 -13.26 -12.00
N GLY A 149 2.67 -13.59 -10.83
CA GLY A 149 3.34 -14.42 -9.83
C GLY A 149 4.42 -13.71 -9.02
N SER A 150 4.51 -12.38 -9.10
CA SER A 150 5.33 -11.60 -8.17
C SER A 150 4.80 -11.76 -6.74
N ALA A 151 5.72 -11.84 -5.78
CA ALA A 151 5.39 -11.88 -4.36
C ALA A 151 5.00 -10.48 -3.85
N GLU A 152 5.60 -9.44 -4.43
CA GLU A 152 5.32 -8.05 -4.13
C GLU A 152 5.36 -7.23 -5.43
N THR A 153 4.41 -6.31 -5.56
CA THR A 153 4.38 -5.30 -6.62
C THR A 153 4.21 -3.93 -6.00
N LEU A 154 4.98 -2.95 -6.47
CA LEU A 154 4.81 -1.53 -6.14
C LEU A 154 4.40 -0.78 -7.41
N TYR A 155 3.36 0.04 -7.32
CA TYR A 155 2.91 0.94 -8.38
C TYR A 155 3.01 2.38 -7.88
N GLU A 156 3.62 3.26 -8.66
CA GLU A 156 3.59 4.70 -8.44
C GLU A 156 3.29 5.45 -9.73
N SER A 157 2.76 6.66 -9.61
CA SER A 157 2.42 7.47 -10.79
C SER A 157 2.61 8.96 -10.59
N LEU A 158 2.90 9.64 -11.69
CA LEU A 158 2.86 11.10 -11.79
C LEU A 158 1.66 11.48 -12.64
N VAL A 159 0.79 12.30 -12.09
CA VAL A 159 -0.48 12.65 -12.72
C VAL A 159 -0.66 14.15 -12.81
N ARG A 160 -1.33 14.57 -13.89
CA ARG A 160 -2.02 15.86 -13.92
C ARG A 160 -3.37 15.69 -13.26
N THR A 161 -3.71 16.57 -12.33
CA THR A 161 -4.99 16.49 -11.61
C THR A 161 -6.12 17.14 -12.42
N PRO A 162 -7.39 16.91 -12.06
CA PRO A 162 -8.52 17.65 -12.65
C PRO A 162 -8.45 19.17 -12.40
N SER A 163 -7.72 19.61 -11.38
CA SER A 163 -7.41 21.02 -11.16
C SER A 163 -6.32 21.44 -12.15
N GLU A 164 -6.63 22.41 -13.02
CA GLU A 164 -5.70 22.91 -14.05
C GLU A 164 -4.40 23.48 -13.46
N ASP A 165 -4.40 23.84 -12.18
CA ASP A 165 -3.25 24.42 -11.48
C ASP A 165 -2.19 23.40 -11.02
N VAL A 166 -2.48 22.09 -11.07
CA VAL A 166 -1.54 21.04 -10.62
C VAL A 166 -1.19 20.09 -11.77
N GLU A 167 -0.13 20.44 -12.50
CA GLU A 167 0.39 19.67 -13.64
C GLU A 167 1.13 18.39 -13.23
N HIS A 168 1.72 18.37 -12.02
CA HIS A 168 2.56 17.28 -11.54
C HIS A 168 2.28 16.95 -10.07
N MET A 169 1.32 16.05 -9.83
CA MET A 169 1.10 15.45 -8.52
C MET A 169 1.66 14.03 -8.51
N ARG A 170 2.54 13.73 -7.56
CA ARG A 170 3.01 12.35 -7.35
C ARG A 170 1.96 11.60 -6.55
N PHE A 171 1.32 10.63 -7.18
CA PHE A 171 0.54 9.62 -6.48
C PHE A 171 1.52 8.60 -5.94
N GLY A 172 1.56 8.54 -4.61
CA GLY A 172 2.52 7.71 -3.91
C GLY A 172 2.44 6.23 -4.24
N GLY A 173 3.50 5.51 -3.87
CA GLY A 173 3.58 4.08 -4.08
C GLY A 173 2.42 3.35 -3.41
N VAL A 174 1.80 2.40 -4.10
CA VAL A 174 0.86 1.43 -3.53
C VAL A 174 1.38 0.01 -3.73
N THR A 175 1.17 -0.85 -2.73
CA THR A 175 1.77 -2.18 -2.68
C THR A 175 0.72 -3.27 -2.78
N GLY A 176 0.97 -4.23 -3.66
CA GLY A 176 0.26 -5.50 -3.73
C GLY A 176 1.16 -6.66 -3.26
N PHE A 177 0.59 -7.61 -2.54
CA PHE A 177 1.24 -8.88 -2.19
C PHE A 177 0.49 -10.04 -2.82
N TRP A 178 1.21 -10.97 -3.46
CA TRP A 178 0.63 -12.09 -4.22
C TRP A 178 -0.54 -11.69 -5.10
N THR A 179 -0.50 -10.48 -5.65
CA THR A 179 -1.62 -9.96 -6.41
C THR A 179 -1.70 -10.70 -7.72
N ASP A 180 -2.92 -11.11 -8.08
CA ASP A 180 -3.23 -11.46 -9.46
C ASP A 180 -2.83 -10.31 -10.39
N LYS A 181 -2.65 -10.63 -11.68
CA LYS A 181 -2.32 -9.64 -12.70
C LYS A 181 -3.22 -8.40 -12.54
N TYR A 182 -2.60 -7.24 -12.71
CA TYR A 182 -3.21 -5.93 -12.90
C TYR A 182 -3.70 -5.15 -11.67
N LEU A 183 -3.67 -5.72 -10.46
CA LEU A 183 -4.35 -5.09 -9.31
C LEU A 183 -3.74 -3.77 -8.81
N PRO A 184 -2.41 -3.61 -8.67
CA PRO A 184 -1.84 -2.41 -8.04
C PRO A 184 -2.21 -1.08 -8.71
N PRO A 185 -2.17 -0.93 -10.06
CA PRO A 185 -2.66 0.28 -10.72
C PRO A 185 -4.13 0.57 -10.42
N TYR A 186 -4.98 -0.46 -10.38
CA TYR A 186 -6.41 -0.29 -10.05
C TYR A 186 -6.67 0.08 -8.60
N TYR A 187 -5.70 -0.07 -7.71
CA TYR A 187 -5.87 0.48 -6.37
C TYR A 187 -5.73 2.01 -6.34
N SER A 188 -5.09 2.61 -7.34
CA SER A 188 -4.90 4.04 -7.37
C SER A 188 -6.13 4.79 -7.88
N ALA A 189 -6.51 5.86 -7.17
CA ALA A 189 -7.57 6.76 -7.60
C ALA A 189 -7.22 7.49 -8.89
N ALA A 190 -5.93 7.74 -9.16
CA ALA A 190 -5.46 8.38 -10.40
C ALA A 190 -5.81 7.58 -11.67
N VAL A 191 -5.95 6.26 -11.54
CA VAL A 191 -6.30 5.36 -12.65
C VAL A 191 -7.82 5.19 -12.77
N ARG A 192 -8.55 5.24 -11.64
CA ARG A 192 -9.99 4.93 -11.58
C ARG A 192 -10.91 6.15 -11.67
N THR A 193 -10.39 7.35 -11.46
CA THR A 193 -11.19 8.57 -11.33
C THR A 193 -11.05 9.42 -12.59
N GLU A 194 -12.18 9.81 -13.18
CA GLU A 194 -12.21 10.70 -14.34
C GLU A 194 -11.57 12.06 -14.02
N GLY A 195 -10.89 12.64 -15.01
CA GLY A 195 -10.21 13.93 -14.91
C GLY A 195 -8.75 13.87 -14.46
N TYR A 196 -8.30 12.74 -13.87
CA TYR A 196 -6.88 12.50 -13.68
C TYR A 196 -6.25 11.99 -14.98
N ASP A 197 -5.04 12.48 -15.26
CA ASP A 197 -4.31 12.19 -16.48
C ASP A 197 -2.90 11.71 -16.11
N VAL A 198 -2.72 10.38 -16.11
CA VAL A 198 -1.47 9.72 -15.74
C VAL A 198 -0.41 9.98 -16.82
N LYS A 199 0.58 10.81 -16.48
CA LYS A 199 1.67 11.17 -17.39
C LYS A 199 2.77 10.13 -17.39
N HIS A 200 3.13 9.68 -16.20
CA HIS A 200 4.16 8.65 -15.99
C HIS A 200 3.69 7.67 -14.94
N HIS A 201 4.12 6.42 -15.09
CA HIS A 201 3.98 5.43 -14.04
C HIS A 201 5.21 4.54 -14.00
N SER A 202 5.48 4.03 -12.80
CA SER A 202 6.53 3.06 -12.56
C SER A 202 5.96 1.87 -11.81
N ILE A 203 6.29 0.68 -12.30
CA ILE A 203 5.93 -0.58 -11.66
C ILE A 203 7.19 -1.36 -11.33
N TYR A 204 7.26 -1.83 -10.08
CA TYR A 204 8.35 -2.64 -9.55
C TYR A 204 7.79 -3.99 -9.15
N CYS A 205 8.40 -5.06 -9.63
CA CYS A 205 7.95 -6.42 -9.38
C CYS A 205 9.07 -7.25 -8.75
N TYR A 206 8.74 -7.86 -7.62
CA TYR A 206 9.66 -8.64 -6.81
C TYR A 206 9.22 -10.09 -6.78
N PHE A 207 10.14 -10.99 -7.12
CA PHE A 207 9.85 -12.42 -7.22
C PHE A 207 10.48 -13.17 -6.06
N LEU A 208 9.86 -14.28 -5.70
CA LEU A 208 10.35 -15.17 -4.67
C LEU A 208 10.61 -16.56 -5.27
N SER A 209 11.89 -16.89 -5.45
CA SER A 209 12.30 -18.22 -5.92
C SER A 209 12.02 -19.31 -4.87
N GLU A 210 11.93 -20.57 -5.29
CA GLU A 210 11.83 -21.70 -4.35
C GLU A 210 13.02 -21.78 -3.38
N SER A 211 14.23 -21.45 -3.85
CA SER A 211 15.41 -21.39 -2.99
C SER A 211 15.29 -20.29 -1.92
N SER A 212 14.70 -19.15 -2.27
CA SER A 212 14.40 -18.04 -1.37
C SER A 212 13.34 -18.43 -0.34
N LYS A 213 12.28 -19.15 -0.74
CA LYS A 213 11.27 -19.70 0.19
C LYS A 213 11.92 -20.60 1.23
N GLN A 214 12.85 -21.47 0.83
CA GLN A 214 13.55 -22.35 1.77
C GLN A 214 14.43 -21.56 2.76
N LYS A 215 15.07 -20.46 2.34
CA LYS A 215 15.82 -19.58 3.26
C LYS A 215 14.90 -18.96 4.31
N ILE A 216 13.75 -18.45 3.89
CA ILE A 216 12.76 -17.86 4.80
C ILE A 216 12.23 -18.92 5.77
N LEU A 217 11.89 -20.11 5.27
CA LEU A 217 11.45 -21.23 6.11
C LEU A 217 12.53 -21.65 7.13
N ASN A 218 13.79 -21.66 6.72
CA ASN A 218 14.91 -21.93 7.63
C ASN A 218 15.07 -20.84 8.69
N ALA A 219 14.83 -19.56 8.34
CA ALA A 219 14.83 -18.47 9.30
C ALA A 219 13.67 -18.60 10.30
N TRP A 220 12.46 -18.90 9.82
CA TRP A 220 11.30 -19.19 10.66
C TRP A 220 11.58 -20.32 11.65
N ASN A 221 12.13 -21.44 11.18
CA ASN A 221 12.41 -22.61 12.03
C ASN A 221 13.39 -22.33 13.19
N LYS A 222 14.18 -21.25 13.14
CA LYS A 222 15.05 -20.83 14.25
C LYS A 222 14.27 -20.19 15.41
N ILE A 223 13.16 -19.52 15.12
CA ILE A 223 12.35 -18.78 16.11
C ILE A 223 11.04 -19.49 16.45
N ALA A 224 10.52 -20.32 15.55
CA ALA A 224 9.29 -21.10 15.72
C ALA A 224 9.19 -21.86 17.07
N PRO A 225 10.26 -22.42 17.66
CA PRO A 225 10.16 -23.10 18.95
C PRO A 225 9.60 -22.23 20.09
N ALA A 226 9.76 -20.90 20.03
CA ALA A 226 9.20 -19.98 21.02
C ALA A 226 7.67 -19.82 20.92
N TYR A 227 7.09 -20.20 19.78
CA TYR A 227 5.67 -19.98 19.45
C TYR A 227 4.87 -21.28 19.33
N ARG A 228 5.51 -22.44 19.42
CA ARG A 228 4.81 -23.73 19.41
C ARG A 228 3.92 -23.84 20.63
N ARG A 229 2.61 -23.93 20.41
CA ARG A 229 1.67 -24.29 21.47
C ARG A 229 2.02 -25.69 21.97
N PRO A 230 2.03 -25.93 23.30
CA PRO A 230 2.17 -27.28 23.82
C PRO A 230 1.06 -28.15 23.23
N ALA A 231 1.40 -29.37 22.80
CA ALA A 231 0.42 -30.33 22.32
C ALA A 231 -0.59 -30.58 23.44
N SER A 232 -1.86 -30.22 23.17
CA SER A 232 -3.01 -30.53 24.02
C SER A 232 -3.37 -32.00 23.97
#